data_AF-A0A8H5GX24-F1
#
_entry.id   AF-A0A8H5GX24-F1
#
_cell.length_a   1.000
_cell.length_b   1.000
_cell.length_c   1.000
_cell.angle_alpha   90.00
_cell.angle_beta   90.00
_cell.angle_gamma   90.00
#
_symmetry.space_group_name_H-M   'P 1'
#
loop_
_entity.id
_entity.type
_entity.pdbx_description
1 polymer ?
#
loop_
_entity_poly.entity_id
_entity_poly.type
_entity_poly.pdbx_seq_one_letter_code
_entity_poly.pdbx_strand_id
1 'polypeptide(L)'
;MERPKKRTRLSGQDSTSSKRTLQVTSCNSLGPKFPYSRCFSCSNKEEEKCRFKGIRIIVRKGREYSGIEFRSTSKYGDKSSQKPDLPKTWRAPLSSATIQDMKRSIAQYLLPMFTEEYLHIKNGAAFRSYGSDAHFYCEICSVLIFTRAWLCDSCGVEICSECFEKGIYNKINPENEKLVRCSTHNFRQTSRFMETTLDAVIPQMRHAVASQPSCTPGASEEEPVRLKNFYQSLAHLIGDSPDSILPEVFNTRIHRFGKAALPQAIFESLWRKGEPILVEGCSESLREDWSPTGFRKRHGPVKLEIIDSQSLEQRECPVEEFLEDYGHYIGRSVNESWQVNLDSYELNEDFAFSSHFADFCSALPLPMILCPDGPLNLIGHFPSDLVPPDFGPLMQFAKASNELPGTQGTMRLSWLGSDTDIFRREDSAKLRAFLLHIEAASGDPNLKVPEEDGLYLDKKLRDRLWKEYRVESYRVHQKQGEVIIIPADCAYQICNLSDCINVQMDFISVHSLQQCEKRGDKVRYRKDTAANLHFHWILWYAWLSCEAEERRQKNVPGIQSG
;
A
#
# COMPACT_ATOMS: atom_id res chain seq x y z
N MET A 1 -62.57 -35.36 -51.46
CA MET A 1 -61.58 -34.93 -50.44
C MET A 1 -60.68 -33.88 -51.09
N GLU A 2 -60.90 -32.59 -50.80
CA GLU A 2 -60.06 -31.51 -51.34
C GLU A 2 -59.57 -30.59 -50.21
N ARG A 3 -58.42 -29.95 -50.45
CA ARG A 3 -57.61 -29.29 -49.42
C ARG A 3 -58.14 -27.88 -49.08
N PRO A 4 -58.04 -27.42 -47.82
CA PRO A 4 -58.39 -26.04 -47.46
C PRO A 4 -57.42 -25.02 -48.07
N LYS A 5 -57.96 -23.86 -48.46
CA LYS A 5 -57.23 -22.78 -49.14
C LYS A 5 -56.20 -22.11 -48.21
N LYS A 6 -55.10 -21.63 -48.81
CA LYS A 6 -54.00 -20.91 -48.12
C LYS A 6 -54.54 -19.71 -47.34
N ARG A 7 -54.24 -19.65 -46.04
CA ARG A 7 -54.43 -18.45 -45.22
C ARG A 7 -53.27 -17.48 -45.51
N THR A 8 -53.58 -16.31 -46.04
CA THR A 8 -52.58 -15.29 -46.41
C THR A 8 -51.82 -14.84 -45.15
N ARG A 9 -50.50 -15.05 -45.10
CA ARG A 9 -49.65 -14.41 -44.09
C ARG A 9 -49.48 -12.95 -44.49
N LEU A 10 -50.13 -12.05 -43.74
CA LEU A 10 -49.79 -10.63 -43.77
C LEU A 10 -48.33 -10.47 -43.32
N SER A 11 -47.52 -9.90 -44.19
CA SER A 11 -46.21 -9.34 -43.85
C SER A 11 -46.37 -8.09 -42.99
N GLY A 12 -45.51 -7.90 -41.99
CA GLY A 12 -45.46 -6.64 -41.23
C GLY A 12 -45.35 -6.79 -39.72
N GLN A 13 -44.24 -7.36 -39.23
CA GLN A 13 -43.65 -6.92 -37.97
C GLN A 13 -42.13 -6.86 -38.13
N ASP A 14 -41.65 -5.67 -38.49
CA ASP A 14 -40.22 -5.36 -38.55
C ASP A 14 -39.61 -5.44 -37.15
N SER A 15 -38.85 -6.49 -36.88
CA SER A 15 -38.05 -6.63 -35.65
C SER A 15 -36.71 -5.90 -35.80
N THR A 16 -36.76 -4.59 -36.09
CA THR A 16 -35.61 -3.68 -36.26
C THR A 16 -34.88 -3.33 -34.95
N SER A 17 -35.16 -4.07 -33.87
CA SER A 17 -34.49 -3.96 -32.57
C SER A 17 -33.03 -4.42 -32.65
N SER A 18 -32.09 -3.49 -32.44
CA SER A 18 -30.66 -3.81 -32.37
C SER A 18 -30.33 -4.46 -31.02
N LYS A 19 -29.83 -5.70 -31.04
CA LYS A 19 -29.43 -6.44 -29.85
C LYS A 19 -28.09 -5.95 -29.33
N ARG A 20 -28.08 -5.50 -28.08
CA ARG A 20 -26.88 -5.11 -27.33
C ARG A 20 -26.44 -6.27 -26.44
N THR A 21 -25.16 -6.62 -26.46
CA THR A 21 -24.58 -7.67 -25.62
C THR A 21 -23.24 -7.20 -25.07
N LEU A 22 -23.08 -7.23 -23.75
CA LEU A 22 -21.81 -6.94 -23.10
C LEU A 22 -20.76 -7.99 -23.48
N GLN A 23 -19.55 -7.56 -23.83
CA GLN A 23 -18.44 -8.46 -24.07
C GLN A 23 -17.92 -9.03 -22.74
N VAL A 24 -18.21 -10.30 -22.49
CA VAL A 24 -17.71 -11.06 -21.32
C VAL A 24 -16.52 -11.97 -21.63
N THR A 25 -16.11 -12.05 -22.91
CA THR A 25 -14.99 -12.87 -23.40
C THR A 25 -13.85 -12.02 -23.97
N SER A 26 -12.72 -12.67 -24.31
CA SER A 26 -11.60 -11.97 -24.97
C SER A 26 -11.99 -11.45 -26.37
N CYS A 27 -11.25 -10.47 -26.91
CA CYS A 27 -11.46 -10.04 -28.30
C CYS A 27 -11.20 -11.18 -29.30
N ASN A 28 -10.27 -12.08 -28.98
CA ASN A 28 -9.93 -13.23 -29.82
C ASN A 28 -11.09 -14.26 -29.87
N SER A 29 -11.87 -14.37 -28.79
CA SER A 29 -13.06 -15.22 -28.70
C SER A 29 -14.27 -14.74 -29.52
N LEU A 30 -14.23 -13.53 -30.10
CA LEU A 30 -15.31 -13.01 -30.95
C LEU A 30 -15.26 -13.53 -32.41
N GLY A 31 -14.18 -14.23 -32.76
CA GLY A 31 -13.98 -14.87 -34.06
C GLY A 31 -13.50 -13.90 -35.16
N PRO A 32 -13.09 -14.44 -36.32
CA PRO A 32 -12.47 -13.66 -37.40
C PRO A 32 -13.43 -12.70 -38.11
N LYS A 33 -14.74 -12.89 -37.97
CA LYS A 33 -15.78 -12.04 -38.59
C LYS A 33 -16.14 -10.79 -37.77
N PHE A 34 -15.45 -10.54 -36.65
CA PHE A 34 -15.66 -9.34 -35.83
C PHE A 34 -14.93 -8.14 -36.47
N PRO A 35 -15.64 -7.09 -36.94
CA PRO A 35 -15.04 -6.06 -37.80
C PRO A 35 -14.36 -4.91 -37.04
N TYR A 36 -14.47 -4.87 -35.70
CA TYR A 36 -13.88 -3.80 -34.88
C TYR A 36 -12.53 -4.23 -34.30
N SER A 37 -11.72 -3.24 -33.93
CA SER A 37 -10.38 -3.45 -33.38
C SER A 37 -10.37 -4.37 -32.14
N ARG A 38 -9.30 -5.16 -32.04
CA ARG A 38 -8.97 -5.91 -30.83
C ARG A 38 -8.17 -5.01 -29.89
N CYS A 39 -8.35 -5.17 -28.58
CA CYS A 39 -7.52 -4.45 -27.60
C CYS A 39 -6.04 -4.86 -27.71
N PHE A 40 -5.14 -3.98 -27.25
CA PHE A 40 -3.68 -4.14 -27.28
C PHE A 40 -3.22 -5.56 -26.91
N SER A 41 -3.58 -6.02 -25.70
CA SER A 41 -3.21 -7.34 -25.18
C SER A 41 -3.60 -8.50 -26.10
N CYS A 42 -4.85 -8.49 -26.61
CA CYS A 42 -5.33 -9.50 -27.55
C CYS A 42 -4.68 -9.44 -28.94
N SER A 43 -4.19 -8.27 -29.35
CA SER A 43 -3.52 -8.07 -30.65
C SER A 43 -2.08 -8.55 -30.62
N ASN A 44 -1.35 -8.27 -29.54
CA ASN A 44 0.06 -8.65 -29.36
C ASN A 44 0.25 -10.06 -28.79
N LYS A 45 -0.84 -10.71 -28.35
CA LYS A 45 -0.82 -12.00 -27.63
C LYS A 45 -0.12 -11.94 -26.27
N GLU A 46 -0.23 -10.81 -25.60
CA GLU A 46 0.16 -10.69 -24.19
C GLU A 46 -0.61 -11.71 -23.35
N GLU A 47 0.00 -12.19 -22.26
CA GLU A 47 -0.70 -12.97 -21.23
C GLU A 47 -1.74 -12.13 -20.46
N GLU A 48 -1.65 -10.80 -20.58
CA GLU A 48 -2.61 -9.83 -20.03
C GLU A 48 -4.07 -10.09 -20.42
N LYS A 49 -4.96 -9.83 -19.46
CA LYS A 49 -6.41 -9.96 -19.64
C LYS A 49 -6.99 -8.94 -20.64
N CYS A 50 -7.98 -9.38 -21.41
CA CYS A 50 -8.61 -8.59 -22.47
C CYS A 50 -9.24 -7.27 -21.97
N ARG A 51 -8.64 -6.14 -22.34
CA ARG A 51 -8.98 -4.78 -21.85
C ARG A 51 -10.39 -4.27 -22.19
N PHE A 52 -11.10 -4.90 -23.15
CA PHE A 52 -12.50 -4.58 -23.48
C PHE A 52 -13.56 -5.46 -22.77
N LYS A 53 -13.13 -6.48 -22.01
CA LYS A 53 -14.05 -7.35 -21.25
C LYS A 53 -14.74 -6.54 -20.16
N GLY A 54 -16.05 -6.75 -19.96
CA GLY A 54 -16.84 -6.09 -18.92
C GLY A 54 -17.26 -4.63 -19.20
N ILE A 55 -16.73 -3.98 -20.24
CA ILE A 55 -17.07 -2.59 -20.62
C ILE A 55 -17.62 -2.43 -22.04
N ARG A 56 -17.09 -3.14 -23.05
CA ARG A 56 -17.51 -2.96 -24.44
C ARG A 56 -18.82 -3.68 -24.72
N ILE A 57 -19.79 -2.97 -25.29
CA ILE A 57 -21.07 -3.50 -25.76
C ILE A 57 -20.98 -3.73 -27.26
N ILE A 58 -21.34 -4.94 -27.69
CA ILE A 58 -21.45 -5.32 -29.09
C ILE A 58 -22.90 -5.12 -29.52
N VAL A 59 -23.11 -4.29 -30.54
CA VAL A 59 -24.43 -4.00 -31.13
C VAL A 59 -24.59 -4.83 -32.40
N ARG A 60 -25.68 -5.60 -32.49
CA ARG A 60 -26.01 -6.40 -33.67
C ARG A 60 -27.42 -6.10 -34.20
N LYS A 61 -27.56 -6.01 -35.52
CA LYS A 61 -28.85 -5.97 -36.22
C LYS A 61 -29.06 -7.33 -36.88
N GLY A 62 -29.99 -8.11 -36.36
CA GLY A 62 -30.12 -9.53 -36.74
C GLY A 62 -28.86 -10.34 -36.40
N ARG A 63 -28.16 -10.86 -37.42
CA ARG A 63 -26.90 -11.60 -37.27
C ARG A 63 -25.65 -10.75 -37.51
N GLU A 64 -25.80 -9.54 -38.04
CA GLU A 64 -24.68 -8.69 -38.46
C GLU A 64 -24.24 -7.75 -37.33
N TYR A 65 -22.95 -7.40 -37.36
CA TYR A 65 -22.38 -6.38 -36.48
C TYR A 65 -22.75 -4.99 -36.99
N SER A 66 -23.42 -4.19 -36.15
CA SER A 66 -23.89 -2.84 -36.52
C SER A 66 -23.20 -1.72 -35.75
N GLY A 67 -22.58 -2.01 -34.61
CA GLY A 67 -21.82 -1.03 -33.84
C GLY A 67 -21.07 -1.62 -32.65
N ILE A 68 -20.23 -0.79 -32.05
CA ILE A 68 -19.79 -0.94 -30.66
C ILE A 68 -20.29 0.26 -29.85
N GLU A 69 -20.66 -0.02 -28.61
CA GLU A 69 -21.01 0.96 -27.59
C GLU A 69 -20.16 0.65 -26.34
N PHE A 70 -20.23 1.50 -25.33
CA PHE A 70 -19.59 1.25 -24.03
C PHE A 70 -20.62 1.35 -22.91
N ARG A 71 -20.46 0.50 -21.92
CA ARG A 71 -21.38 0.33 -20.79
C ARG A 71 -21.51 1.61 -19.97
N SER A 72 -22.72 2.13 -19.82
CA SER A 72 -23.02 3.25 -18.90
C SER A 72 -23.59 2.80 -17.55
N THR A 73 -24.13 1.58 -17.45
CA THR A 73 -24.78 1.08 -16.22
C THR A 73 -24.51 -0.41 -15.98
N SER A 74 -24.80 -0.90 -14.78
CA SER A 74 -24.66 -2.32 -14.42
C SER A 74 -25.68 -3.26 -15.08
N LYS A 75 -26.75 -2.73 -15.69
CA LYS A 75 -27.94 -3.46 -16.18
C LYS A 75 -27.68 -4.57 -17.22
N TYR A 76 -26.49 -4.66 -17.79
CA TYR A 76 -26.14 -5.62 -18.85
C TYR A 76 -25.75 -7.03 -18.35
N GLY A 77 -26.30 -7.47 -17.22
CA GLY A 77 -26.23 -8.86 -16.75
C GLY A 77 -24.91 -9.25 -16.08
N ASP A 78 -24.21 -8.28 -15.49
CA ASP A 78 -22.93 -8.52 -14.83
C ASP A 78 -23.13 -9.12 -13.44
N LYS A 79 -22.84 -10.42 -13.29
CA LYS A 79 -22.77 -11.11 -12.00
C LYS A 79 -21.41 -10.98 -11.32
N SER A 80 -20.40 -10.38 -11.98
CA SER A 80 -19.04 -10.25 -11.44
C SER A 80 -18.85 -9.05 -10.51
N SER A 81 -19.85 -8.18 -10.37
CA SER A 81 -19.98 -7.29 -9.22
C SER A 81 -20.43 -8.07 -7.97
N GLN A 82 -19.65 -9.09 -7.63
CA GLN A 82 -19.74 -9.81 -6.36
C GLN A 82 -19.45 -8.79 -5.26
N LYS A 83 -20.26 -8.82 -4.19
CA LYS A 83 -20.00 -7.95 -3.04
C LYS A 83 -18.69 -8.46 -2.40
N PRO A 84 -17.68 -7.60 -2.21
CA PRO A 84 -16.39 -8.03 -1.66
C PRO A 84 -16.59 -8.70 -0.30
N ASP A 85 -15.81 -9.75 -0.03
CA ASP A 85 -15.85 -10.44 1.25
C ASP A 85 -15.02 -9.69 2.30
N LEU A 86 -15.67 -8.65 2.84
CA LEU A 86 -15.12 -7.83 3.91
C LEU A 86 -15.00 -8.63 5.21
N PRO A 87 -14.00 -8.35 6.07
CA PRO A 87 -13.82 -9.03 7.34
C PRO A 87 -15.06 -8.96 8.24
N LYS A 88 -15.29 -10.07 8.94
CA LYS A 88 -16.47 -10.33 9.79
C LYS A 88 -16.12 -10.48 11.27
N THR A 89 -14.84 -10.65 11.56
CA THR A 89 -14.26 -10.94 12.88
C THR A 89 -13.02 -10.09 13.07
N TRP A 90 -12.79 -9.65 14.31
CA TRP A 90 -11.68 -8.78 14.71
C TRP A 90 -11.16 -9.23 16.07
N ARG A 91 -9.90 -8.94 16.40
CA ARG A 91 -9.33 -9.28 17.73
C ARG A 91 -10.10 -8.69 18.90
N ALA A 92 -10.74 -7.54 18.72
CA ALA A 92 -11.67 -6.96 19.67
C ALA A 92 -12.79 -6.21 18.93
N PRO A 93 -13.98 -6.04 19.53
CA PRO A 93 -15.07 -5.29 18.93
C PRO A 93 -14.71 -3.80 18.78
N LEU A 94 -15.11 -3.21 17.66
CA LEU A 94 -15.00 -1.77 17.42
C LEU A 94 -16.07 -1.01 18.18
N SER A 95 -15.70 0.04 18.94
CA SER A 95 -16.69 0.94 19.54
C SER A 95 -17.34 1.81 18.47
N SER A 96 -18.61 2.21 18.66
CA SER A 96 -19.30 3.07 17.69
C SER A 96 -18.63 4.45 17.54
N ALA A 97 -17.94 4.95 18.57
CA ALA A 97 -17.13 6.18 18.49
C ALA A 97 -15.91 5.97 17.58
N THR A 98 -15.17 4.87 17.80
CA THR A 98 -14.03 4.47 16.95
C THR A 98 -14.42 4.35 15.48
N ILE A 99 -15.57 3.75 15.17
CA ILE A 99 -16.07 3.61 13.80
C ILE A 99 -16.39 4.99 13.20
N GLN A 100 -16.99 5.90 13.96
CA GLN A 100 -17.25 7.27 13.51
C GLN A 100 -15.96 8.05 13.24
N ASP A 101 -14.94 7.91 14.09
CA ASP A 101 -13.65 8.56 13.93
C ASP A 101 -12.87 8.01 12.72
N MET A 102 -12.90 6.69 12.49
CA MET A 102 -12.35 6.06 11.28
C MET A 102 -13.08 6.56 10.03
N LYS A 103 -14.42 6.53 10.02
CA LYS A 103 -15.22 7.04 8.90
C LYS A 103 -14.95 8.52 8.63
N ARG A 104 -14.89 9.37 9.67
CA ARG A 104 -14.53 10.80 9.52
C ARG A 104 -13.16 10.96 8.89
N SER A 105 -12.15 10.25 9.38
CA SER A 105 -10.77 10.32 8.89
C SER A 105 -10.67 9.88 7.43
N ILE A 106 -11.29 8.75 7.08
CA ILE A 106 -11.33 8.21 5.71
C ILE A 106 -12.08 9.15 4.75
N ALA A 107 -13.22 9.71 5.18
CA ALA A 107 -14.05 10.57 4.36
C ALA A 107 -13.35 11.86 3.93
N GLN A 108 -12.37 12.37 4.70
CA GLN A 108 -11.59 13.56 4.33
C GLN A 108 -10.84 13.35 3.00
N TYR A 109 -10.34 12.14 2.73
CA TYR A 109 -9.58 11.79 1.53
C TYR A 109 -10.48 11.31 0.38
N LEU A 110 -11.50 10.48 0.67
CA LEU A 110 -12.37 9.93 -0.37
C LEU A 110 -13.44 10.90 -0.89
N LEU A 111 -13.95 11.82 -0.06
CA LEU A 111 -15.05 12.71 -0.44
C LEU A 111 -14.71 13.66 -1.61
N PRO A 112 -13.52 14.29 -1.68
CA PRO A 112 -13.12 15.06 -2.86
C PRO A 112 -13.13 14.21 -4.13
N MET A 113 -12.44 13.06 -4.10
CA MET A 113 -12.33 12.15 -5.25
C MET A 113 -13.70 11.66 -5.73
N PHE A 114 -14.59 11.29 -4.81
CA PHE A 114 -15.94 10.84 -5.15
C PHE A 114 -16.84 11.98 -5.66
N THR A 115 -16.64 13.21 -5.18
CA THR A 115 -17.35 14.38 -5.72
C THR A 115 -16.94 14.65 -7.17
N GLU A 116 -15.65 14.52 -7.50
CA GLU A 116 -15.18 14.61 -8.90
C GLU A 116 -15.62 13.41 -9.76
N GLU A 117 -15.56 12.18 -9.24
CA GLU A 117 -16.03 10.96 -9.92
C GLU A 117 -17.52 11.10 -10.28
N TYR A 118 -18.32 11.68 -9.38
CA TYR A 118 -19.73 11.95 -9.64
C TYR A 118 -19.93 12.88 -10.85
N LEU A 119 -19.18 13.99 -10.91
CA LEU A 119 -19.21 14.90 -12.05
C LEU A 119 -18.70 14.23 -13.34
N HIS A 120 -17.69 13.39 -13.24
CA HIS A 120 -17.16 12.59 -14.37
C HIS A 120 -18.23 11.63 -14.92
N ILE A 121 -19.00 10.95 -14.07
CA ILE A 121 -20.14 10.13 -14.47
C ILE A 121 -21.24 10.97 -15.13
N LYS A 122 -21.61 12.12 -14.56
CA LYS A 122 -22.62 13.04 -15.15
C LYS A 122 -22.21 13.56 -16.53
N ASN A 123 -20.91 13.68 -16.80
CA ASN A 123 -20.35 14.05 -18.10
C ASN A 123 -20.29 12.89 -19.11
N GLY A 124 -20.82 11.71 -18.78
CA GLY A 124 -20.99 10.58 -19.70
C GLY A 124 -19.91 9.49 -19.61
N ALA A 125 -19.16 9.42 -18.52
CA ALA A 125 -18.18 8.35 -18.32
C ALA A 125 -18.80 6.95 -18.39
N ALA A 126 -18.12 6.03 -19.07
CA ALA A 126 -18.55 4.64 -19.15
C ALA A 126 -18.20 3.89 -17.85
N PHE A 127 -19.15 3.15 -17.30
CA PHE A 127 -18.96 2.31 -16.13
C PHE A 127 -18.11 1.08 -16.46
N ARG A 128 -16.95 0.98 -15.81
CA ARG A 128 -16.06 -0.18 -15.85
C ARG A 128 -15.97 -0.78 -14.45
N SER A 129 -16.65 -1.91 -14.24
CA SER A 129 -16.61 -2.60 -12.95
C SER A 129 -15.18 -2.96 -12.56
N TYR A 130 -14.89 -2.81 -11.27
CA TYR A 130 -13.83 -3.57 -10.63
C TYR A 130 -14.24 -5.05 -10.57
N GLY A 131 -13.26 -5.96 -10.62
CA GLY A 131 -13.47 -7.40 -10.72
C GLY A 131 -12.23 -8.10 -11.27
N SER A 132 -11.95 -9.33 -10.85
CA SER A 132 -10.66 -10.03 -11.02
C SER A 132 -10.12 -10.16 -12.45
N ASP A 133 -10.90 -9.84 -13.48
CA ASP A 133 -10.63 -10.13 -14.89
C ASP A 133 -10.27 -8.93 -15.79
N ALA A 134 -9.99 -7.75 -15.23
CA ALA A 134 -9.57 -6.57 -16.00
C ALA A 134 -8.18 -6.04 -15.58
N HIS A 135 -7.46 -5.45 -16.54
CA HIS A 135 -6.24 -4.68 -16.28
C HIS A 135 -6.61 -3.34 -15.65
N PHE A 136 -6.01 -2.97 -14.51
CA PHE A 136 -6.43 -1.79 -13.72
C PHE A 136 -5.38 -0.71 -13.56
N TYR A 137 -4.18 -0.91 -14.10
CA TYR A 137 -3.07 0.02 -13.98
C TYR A 137 -3.12 1.10 -15.07
N CYS A 138 -2.56 2.28 -14.76
CA CYS A 138 -2.36 3.33 -15.75
C CYS A 138 -1.17 2.96 -16.66
N GLU A 139 -1.38 2.90 -17.98
CA GLU A 139 -0.33 2.54 -18.96
C GLU A 139 0.91 3.46 -18.95
N ILE A 140 0.83 4.63 -18.31
CA ILE A 140 1.90 5.65 -18.27
C ILE A 140 2.70 5.63 -16.97
N CYS A 141 2.01 5.42 -15.85
CA CYS A 141 2.59 5.61 -14.51
C CYS A 141 2.43 4.38 -13.59
N SER A 142 1.97 3.25 -14.13
CA SER A 142 1.75 1.95 -13.47
C SER A 142 0.82 1.94 -12.25
N VAL A 143 0.43 3.08 -11.67
CA VAL A 143 -0.46 3.16 -10.50
C VAL A 143 -1.85 2.61 -10.78
N LEU A 144 -2.40 1.90 -9.79
CA LEU A 144 -3.74 1.34 -9.79
C LEU A 144 -4.81 2.43 -9.88
N ILE A 145 -5.70 2.32 -10.87
CA ILE A 145 -6.77 3.28 -11.12
C ILE A 145 -7.92 3.05 -10.12
N PHE A 146 -8.09 4.01 -9.22
CA PHE A 146 -9.19 4.05 -8.23
C PHE A 146 -10.48 4.69 -8.79
N THR A 147 -10.41 5.94 -9.29
CA THR A 147 -11.52 6.72 -9.85
C THR A 147 -11.24 7.12 -11.31
N ARG A 148 -11.84 8.23 -11.78
CA ARG A 148 -11.72 8.93 -13.07
C ARG A 148 -10.56 8.45 -13.94
N ALA A 149 -10.88 7.80 -15.05
CA ALA A 149 -9.92 7.27 -15.99
C ALA A 149 -10.32 7.49 -17.45
N TRP A 150 -9.40 7.16 -18.34
CA TRP A 150 -9.52 7.42 -19.76
C TRP A 150 -9.11 6.18 -20.56
N LEU A 151 -10.08 5.56 -21.24
CA LEU A 151 -9.92 4.33 -22.02
C LEU A 151 -9.91 4.64 -23.52
N CYS A 152 -8.93 4.13 -24.26
CA CYS A 152 -8.91 4.26 -25.72
C CYS A 152 -9.95 3.33 -26.39
N ASP A 153 -10.85 3.90 -27.19
CA ASP A 153 -11.91 3.16 -27.90
C ASP A 153 -11.36 2.14 -28.90
N SER A 154 -10.15 2.37 -29.41
CA SER A 154 -9.52 1.51 -30.43
C SER A 154 -8.75 0.33 -29.82
N CYS A 155 -7.84 0.58 -28.87
CA CYS A 155 -6.94 -0.44 -28.33
C CYS A 155 -7.21 -0.82 -26.86
N GLY A 156 -8.11 -0.13 -26.16
CA GLY A 156 -8.40 -0.43 -24.75
C GLY A 156 -7.25 -0.14 -23.79
N VAL A 157 -6.22 0.60 -24.22
CA VAL A 157 -5.24 1.21 -23.31
C VAL A 157 -5.96 2.19 -22.39
N GLU A 158 -5.67 2.13 -21.09
CA GLU A 158 -6.30 2.99 -20.09
C GLU A 158 -5.25 3.77 -19.30
N ILE A 159 -5.57 5.03 -19.00
CA ILE A 159 -4.71 5.93 -18.23
C ILE A 159 -5.54 6.65 -17.16
N CYS A 160 -4.91 6.95 -16.02
CA CYS A 160 -5.55 7.72 -14.96
C CYS A 160 -5.76 9.18 -15.37
N SER A 161 -6.72 9.87 -14.74
CA SER A 161 -7.02 11.28 -15.10
C SER A 161 -5.84 12.22 -14.98
N GLU A 162 -4.96 12.06 -13.98
CA GLU A 162 -3.80 12.95 -13.85
C GLU A 162 -2.83 12.84 -15.05
N CYS A 163 -2.57 11.63 -15.55
CA CYS A 163 -1.73 11.43 -16.74
C CYS A 163 -2.39 11.95 -18.02
N PHE A 164 -3.73 11.92 -18.09
CA PHE A 164 -4.51 12.50 -19.17
C PHE A 164 -4.48 14.04 -19.11
N GLU A 165 -4.82 14.64 -17.97
CA GLU A 165 -4.88 16.09 -17.74
C GLU A 165 -3.51 16.76 -17.90
N LYS A 166 -2.41 16.11 -17.47
CA LYS A 166 -1.03 16.57 -17.71
C LYS A 166 -0.52 16.31 -19.14
N GLY A 167 -1.37 15.75 -20.03
CA GLY A 167 -1.04 15.49 -21.43
C GLY A 167 0.10 14.49 -21.67
N ILE A 168 0.42 13.63 -20.70
CA ILE A 168 1.61 12.77 -20.73
C ILE A 168 1.52 11.73 -21.85
N TYR A 169 0.30 11.32 -22.22
CA TYR A 169 0.03 10.40 -23.32
C TYR A 169 0.50 10.91 -24.70
N ASN A 170 0.73 12.22 -24.87
CA ASN A 170 1.29 12.80 -26.09
C ASN A 170 2.82 13.02 -26.01
N LYS A 171 3.45 12.73 -24.87
CA LYS A 171 4.89 12.91 -24.67
C LYS A 171 5.68 11.67 -25.07
N ILE A 172 6.91 11.91 -25.48
CA ILE A 172 7.91 10.91 -25.87
C ILE A 172 9.00 10.92 -24.78
N ASN A 173 9.60 9.77 -24.47
CA ASN A 173 10.73 9.70 -23.53
C ASN A 173 12.02 10.26 -24.18
N PRO A 174 13.12 10.45 -23.42
CA PRO A 174 14.40 10.92 -23.98
C PRO A 174 15.02 9.98 -25.03
N GLU A 175 14.63 8.70 -25.03
CA GLU A 175 15.09 7.66 -25.96
C GLU A 175 14.23 7.59 -27.25
N ASN A 176 13.32 8.56 -27.41
CA ASN A 176 12.42 8.73 -28.56
C ASN A 176 11.29 7.68 -28.67
N GLU A 177 10.99 6.96 -27.58
CA GLU A 177 9.87 6.03 -27.45
C GLU A 177 8.59 6.71 -26.91
N LYS A 178 7.42 6.20 -27.31
CA LYS A 178 6.14 6.69 -26.79
C LYS A 178 5.93 6.25 -25.34
N LEU A 179 5.64 7.20 -24.45
CA LEU A 179 5.29 6.91 -23.04
C LEU A 179 3.98 6.14 -22.86
N VAL A 180 3.18 6.00 -23.90
CA VAL A 180 1.95 5.21 -23.91
C VAL A 180 1.91 4.31 -25.13
N ARG A 181 1.56 3.03 -24.95
CA ARG A 181 1.44 2.05 -26.05
C ARG A 181 0.12 2.18 -26.82
N CYS A 182 -0.28 3.42 -27.11
CA CYS A 182 -1.48 3.80 -27.86
C CYS A 182 -1.11 4.44 -29.21
N SER A 183 -1.91 4.17 -30.25
CA SER A 183 -1.70 4.73 -31.59
C SER A 183 -2.74 5.76 -32.01
N THR A 184 -3.97 5.69 -31.48
CA THR A 184 -5.08 6.56 -31.92
C THR A 184 -5.42 7.68 -30.95
N HIS A 185 -5.08 7.54 -29.67
CA HIS A 185 -5.35 8.50 -28.57
C HIS A 185 -6.83 8.91 -28.47
N ASN A 186 -7.75 8.12 -29.03
CA ASN A 186 -9.20 8.36 -28.94
C ASN A 186 -9.74 7.86 -27.59
N PHE A 187 -9.45 8.64 -26.55
CA PHE A 187 -9.79 8.32 -25.17
C PHE A 187 -11.21 8.75 -24.79
N ARG A 188 -12.01 7.83 -24.27
CA ARG A 188 -13.28 8.11 -23.57
C ARG A 188 -13.09 8.12 -22.06
N GLN A 189 -13.95 8.85 -21.38
CA GLN A 189 -14.07 8.83 -19.92
C GLN A 189 -14.55 7.45 -19.42
N THR A 190 -13.94 6.94 -18.36
CA THR A 190 -14.35 5.72 -17.65
C THR A 190 -14.36 5.94 -16.13
N SER A 191 -15.38 5.38 -15.49
CA SER A 191 -15.60 5.43 -14.04
C SER A 191 -15.53 4.01 -13.45
N ARG A 192 -14.98 3.88 -12.24
CA ARG A 192 -15.01 2.62 -11.47
C ARG A 192 -16.25 2.49 -10.60
N PHE A 193 -16.91 3.60 -10.32
CA PHE A 193 -18.08 3.67 -9.46
C PHE A 193 -19.36 3.85 -10.26
N MET A 194 -20.48 3.37 -9.71
CA MET A 194 -21.80 3.66 -10.25
C MET A 194 -22.35 4.93 -9.62
N GLU A 195 -23.10 5.71 -10.40
CA GLU A 195 -23.84 6.89 -9.96
C GLU A 195 -24.61 6.62 -8.65
N THR A 196 -25.36 5.51 -8.61
CA THR A 196 -26.15 5.06 -7.45
C THR A 196 -25.30 4.75 -6.21
N THR A 197 -24.04 4.33 -6.38
CA THR A 197 -23.13 4.10 -5.26
C THR A 197 -22.68 5.43 -4.67
N LEU A 198 -22.37 6.41 -5.52
CA LEU A 198 -21.95 7.74 -5.11
C LEU A 198 -23.10 8.57 -4.52
N ASP A 199 -24.30 8.49 -5.10
CA ASP A 199 -25.53 9.10 -4.55
C ASP A 199 -25.80 8.63 -3.11
N ALA A 200 -25.51 7.36 -2.81
CA ALA A 200 -25.66 6.81 -1.46
C ALA A 200 -24.53 7.23 -0.50
N VAL A 201 -23.28 7.24 -0.96
CA VAL A 201 -22.09 7.40 -0.10
C VAL A 201 -21.70 8.87 0.12
N ILE A 202 -21.78 9.74 -0.90
CA ILE A 202 -21.36 11.14 -0.80
C ILE A 202 -22.10 11.89 0.33
N PRO A 203 -23.44 11.75 0.52
CA PRO A 203 -24.13 12.39 1.65
C PRO A 203 -23.65 11.88 3.01
N GLN A 204 -23.34 10.58 3.13
CA GLN A 204 -22.85 9.97 4.37
C GLN A 204 -21.44 10.46 4.71
N MET A 205 -20.55 10.57 3.72
CA MET A 205 -19.21 11.12 3.88
C MET A 205 -19.26 12.61 4.25
N ARG A 206 -20.13 13.41 3.59
CA ARG A 206 -20.38 14.81 3.96
C ARG A 206 -20.86 14.94 5.39
N HIS A 207 -21.80 14.10 5.82
CA HIS A 207 -22.26 14.07 7.20
C HIS A 207 -21.13 13.72 8.18
N ALA A 208 -20.32 12.68 7.90
CA ALA A 208 -19.22 12.25 8.77
C ALA A 208 -18.14 13.35 8.93
N VAL A 209 -17.82 14.08 7.85
CA VAL A 209 -16.89 15.22 7.88
C VAL A 209 -17.50 16.43 8.58
N ALA A 210 -18.80 16.68 8.44
CA ALA A 210 -19.52 17.78 9.09
C ALA A 210 -19.77 17.52 10.60
N SER A 211 -19.96 16.26 11.01
CA SER A 211 -20.08 15.83 12.41
C SER A 211 -18.71 15.77 13.11
N GLN A 212 -17.85 16.76 12.86
CA GLN A 212 -16.78 17.08 13.80
C GLN A 212 -17.41 17.60 15.09
N PRO A 213 -16.94 17.17 16.28
CA PRO A 213 -17.28 17.90 17.49
C PRO A 213 -16.86 19.35 17.27
N SER A 214 -17.76 20.29 17.53
CA SER A 214 -17.43 21.71 17.45
C SER A 214 -16.26 21.97 18.38
N CYS A 215 -15.09 22.26 17.81
CA CYS A 215 -13.97 22.75 18.60
C CYS A 215 -14.42 24.09 19.17
N THR A 216 -14.80 24.09 20.45
CA THR A 216 -15.09 25.31 21.17
C THR A 216 -13.84 26.19 21.11
N PRO A 217 -13.95 27.50 20.80
CA PRO A 217 -12.80 28.42 20.79
C PRO A 217 -12.18 28.71 22.18
N GLY A 218 -11.97 27.66 22.97
CA GLY A 218 -11.50 27.68 24.36
C GLY A 218 -11.19 26.28 24.94
N ALA A 219 -11.08 25.22 24.11
CA ALA A 219 -10.66 23.88 24.53
C ALA A 219 -9.15 23.61 24.32
N SER A 220 -8.37 24.64 23.99
CA SER A 220 -6.92 24.63 24.21
C SER A 220 -6.64 25.07 25.65
N GLU A 221 -6.26 24.13 26.54
CA GLU A 221 -5.34 24.31 27.71
C GLU A 221 -5.48 23.28 28.85
N GLU A 222 -6.42 22.32 28.84
CA GLU A 222 -6.47 21.27 29.89
C GLU A 222 -5.60 20.03 29.61
N GLU A 223 -5.52 19.55 28.36
CA GLU A 223 -4.66 18.41 27.99
C GLU A 223 -3.12 18.64 28.06
N PRO A 224 -2.57 19.88 28.09
CA PRO A 224 -1.17 20.10 28.43
C PRO A 224 -0.84 19.76 29.89
N VAL A 225 -1.78 19.89 30.85
CA VAL A 225 -1.44 19.89 32.29
C VAL A 225 -0.98 18.51 32.76
N ARG A 226 -1.68 17.43 32.39
CA ARG A 226 -1.25 16.07 32.75
C ARG A 226 0.09 15.68 32.12
N LEU A 227 0.29 16.03 30.85
CA LEU A 227 1.53 15.71 30.14
C LEU A 227 2.71 16.54 30.68
N LYS A 228 2.49 17.83 30.95
CA LYS A 228 3.48 18.72 31.56
C LYS A 228 3.86 18.26 32.97
N ASN A 229 2.90 17.82 33.78
CA ASN A 229 3.18 17.21 35.09
C ASN A 229 4.00 15.91 34.96
N PHE A 230 3.73 15.08 33.94
CA PHE A 230 4.51 13.87 33.66
C PHE A 230 5.96 14.19 33.24
N TYR A 231 6.16 15.16 32.33
CA TYR A 231 7.49 15.61 31.92
C TYR A 231 8.25 16.35 33.03
N GLN A 232 7.58 17.14 33.88
CA GLN A 232 8.17 17.72 35.09
C GLN A 232 8.58 16.65 36.12
N SER A 233 7.79 15.58 36.27
CA SER A 233 8.17 14.44 37.12
C SER A 233 9.42 13.72 36.59
N LEU A 234 9.53 13.57 35.26
CA LEU A 234 10.72 13.01 34.62
C LEU A 234 11.95 13.94 34.76
N ALA A 235 11.78 15.25 34.59
CA ALA A 235 12.86 16.22 34.74
C ALA A 235 13.47 16.19 36.16
N HIS A 236 12.66 15.98 37.19
CA HIS A 236 13.14 15.86 38.56
C HIS A 236 13.92 14.55 38.85
N LEU A 237 13.73 13.50 38.03
CA LEU A 237 14.57 12.30 38.04
C LEU A 237 15.90 12.46 37.25
N ILE A 238 15.97 13.42 36.33
CA ILE A 238 17.09 13.55 35.38
C ILE A 238 18.04 14.71 35.75
N GLY A 239 17.56 15.70 36.51
CA GLY A 239 18.43 16.59 37.31
C GLY A 239 19.01 17.82 36.62
N ASP A 240 18.30 18.42 35.66
CA ASP A 240 18.71 19.68 35.02
C ASP A 240 17.73 20.85 35.29
N SER A 241 18.31 22.06 35.42
CA SER A 241 17.59 23.31 35.75
C SER A 241 17.19 24.09 34.50
N PRO A 242 15.98 24.69 34.45
CA PRO A 242 15.56 25.51 33.32
C PRO A 242 16.02 26.97 33.50
N ASP A 243 17.00 27.43 32.72
CA ASP A 243 17.08 28.81 32.21
C ASP A 243 18.28 28.99 31.26
N SER A 244 18.07 28.72 29.98
CA SER A 244 18.75 29.42 28.87
C SER A 244 18.03 29.13 27.56
N ILE A 245 17.90 30.15 26.70
CA ILE A 245 17.31 29.99 25.37
C ILE A 245 18.37 29.33 24.47
N LEU A 246 18.37 28.00 24.47
CA LEU A 246 19.16 27.18 23.56
C LEU A 246 18.39 26.95 22.25
N PRO A 247 19.08 26.77 21.10
CA PRO A 247 18.43 26.21 19.91
C PRO A 247 17.83 24.85 20.28
N GLU A 248 16.64 24.52 19.76
CA GLU A 248 15.91 23.29 20.10
C GLU A 248 16.84 22.08 20.12
N VAL A 249 17.11 21.59 21.33
CA VAL A 249 18.01 20.45 21.54
C VAL A 249 17.28 19.22 21.04
N PHE A 250 17.62 18.80 19.82
CA PHE A 250 17.07 17.59 19.23
C PHE A 250 17.42 16.40 20.13
N ASN A 251 16.39 15.81 20.74
CA ASN A 251 16.56 14.61 21.53
C ASN A 251 16.73 13.41 20.59
N THR A 252 17.98 12.98 20.41
CA THR A 252 18.36 11.82 19.59
C THR A 252 17.90 10.48 20.18
N ARG A 253 17.33 10.45 21.38
CA ARG A 253 16.85 9.23 22.04
C ARG A 253 15.44 8.87 21.56
N ILE A 254 15.33 7.69 20.95
CA ILE A 254 14.04 7.06 20.63
C ILE A 254 13.20 6.85 21.90
N HIS A 255 11.87 6.96 21.78
CA HIS A 255 10.96 6.68 22.90
C HIS A 255 10.91 5.17 23.18
N ARG A 256 11.22 4.75 24.40
CA ARG A 256 11.24 3.33 24.81
C ARG A 256 10.11 3.01 25.79
N PHE A 257 9.43 1.89 25.56
CA PHE A 257 8.35 1.38 26.42
C PHE A 257 8.46 -0.15 26.54
N GLY A 258 8.03 -0.76 27.66
CA GLY A 258 7.76 -2.21 27.68
C GLY A 258 6.43 -2.53 26.99
N LYS A 259 6.26 -3.75 26.44
CA LYS A 259 5.04 -4.17 25.71
C LYS A 259 3.73 -3.87 26.43
N ALA A 260 3.65 -4.13 27.75
CA ALA A 260 2.47 -3.86 28.56
C ALA A 260 2.34 -2.39 29.03
N ALA A 261 3.40 -1.58 28.84
CA ALA A 261 3.53 -0.21 29.33
C ALA A 261 3.38 0.87 28.25
N LEU A 262 2.91 0.51 27.05
CA LEU A 262 2.58 1.45 25.97
C LEU A 262 1.05 1.58 25.78
N PRO A 263 0.38 2.55 26.44
CA PRO A 263 -1.01 2.89 26.17
C PRO A 263 -1.21 3.38 24.74
N GLN A 264 -2.31 2.97 24.11
CA GLN A 264 -2.70 3.41 22.77
C GLN A 264 -2.68 4.94 22.61
N ALA A 265 -3.24 5.70 23.56
CA ALA A 265 -3.27 7.16 23.49
C ALA A 265 -1.88 7.81 23.48
N ILE A 266 -0.89 7.21 24.16
CA ILE A 266 0.51 7.69 24.13
C ILE A 266 1.12 7.38 22.77
N PHE A 267 0.95 6.14 22.26
CA PHE A 267 1.36 5.78 20.92
C PHE A 267 0.82 6.75 19.87
N GLU A 268 -0.50 6.97 19.83
CA GLU A 268 -1.10 7.86 18.83
C GLU A 268 -0.63 9.32 18.96
N SER A 269 -0.26 9.78 20.16
CA SER A 269 0.27 11.13 20.39
C SER A 269 1.66 11.31 19.76
N LEU A 270 2.57 10.37 20.04
CA LEU A 270 3.92 10.32 19.44
C LEU A 270 3.83 10.10 17.91
N TRP A 271 2.93 9.21 17.48
CA TRP A 271 2.75 8.84 16.08
C TRP A 271 2.25 10.00 15.21
N ARG A 272 1.32 10.83 15.72
CA ARG A 272 0.87 12.06 15.04
C ARG A 272 2.01 13.05 14.79
N LYS A 273 3.00 13.11 15.68
CA LYS A 273 4.20 13.94 15.50
C LYS A 273 5.23 13.31 14.55
N GLY A 274 5.19 12.01 14.32
CA GLY A 274 6.23 11.29 13.57
C GLY A 274 7.45 10.90 14.38
N GLU A 275 7.30 10.77 15.71
CA GLU A 275 8.35 10.29 16.60
C GLU A 275 8.41 8.73 16.53
N PRO A 276 9.59 8.11 16.28
CA PRO A 276 9.72 6.65 16.29
C PRO A 276 9.67 6.09 17.72
N ILE A 277 9.22 4.84 17.82
CA ILE A 277 8.93 4.19 19.11
C ILE A 277 9.58 2.80 19.13
N LEU A 278 10.26 2.47 20.23
CA LEU A 278 10.80 1.15 20.49
C LEU A 278 10.03 0.50 21.66
N VAL A 279 9.66 -0.77 21.48
CA VAL A 279 8.92 -1.57 22.44
C VAL A 279 9.73 -2.79 22.86
N GLU A 280 9.99 -2.92 24.15
CA GLU A 280 10.81 -3.97 24.76
C GLU A 280 9.94 -5.13 25.30
N GLY A 281 10.48 -6.35 25.31
CA GLY A 281 9.82 -7.53 25.89
C GLY A 281 8.79 -8.21 25.00
N CYS A 282 8.78 -7.96 23.68
CA CYS A 282 7.81 -8.58 22.78
C CYS A 282 8.01 -10.09 22.61
N SER A 283 9.25 -10.58 22.68
CA SER A 283 9.59 -12.00 22.52
C SER A 283 9.05 -12.90 23.63
N GLU A 284 8.72 -12.38 24.82
CA GLU A 284 8.14 -13.17 25.93
C GLU A 284 6.77 -13.79 25.58
N SER A 285 6.12 -13.24 24.56
CA SER A 285 4.84 -13.74 24.03
C SER A 285 5.00 -14.87 23.02
N LEU A 286 6.17 -15.01 22.37
CA LEU A 286 6.43 -16.04 21.36
C LEU A 286 6.38 -17.45 21.97
N ARG A 287 5.95 -18.42 21.18
CA ARG A 287 5.73 -19.82 21.55
C ARG A 287 6.39 -20.80 20.58
N GLU A 288 6.63 -20.38 19.34
CA GLU A 288 7.33 -21.18 18.34
C GLU A 288 8.87 -21.09 18.52
N ASP A 289 9.58 -22.00 17.86
CA ASP A 289 11.05 -21.96 17.82
C ASP A 289 11.52 -21.00 16.72
N TRP A 290 11.92 -19.81 17.13
CA TRP A 290 12.49 -18.75 16.29
C TRP A 290 14.02 -18.81 16.20
N SER A 291 14.66 -19.83 16.76
CA SER A 291 16.11 -19.99 16.66
C SER A 291 16.54 -20.44 15.24
N PRO A 292 17.79 -20.19 14.82
CA PRO A 292 18.32 -20.74 13.58
C PRO A 292 18.12 -22.27 13.52
N THR A 293 18.37 -22.98 14.62
CA THR A 293 18.14 -24.44 14.72
C THR A 293 16.69 -24.84 14.49
N GLY A 294 15.73 -24.06 15.02
CA GLY A 294 14.29 -24.25 14.79
C GLY A 294 13.92 -24.11 13.32
N PHE A 295 14.38 -23.03 12.68
CA PHE A 295 14.16 -22.80 11.25
C PHE A 295 14.83 -23.86 10.37
N ARG A 296 16.09 -24.25 10.63
CA ARG A 296 16.77 -25.37 9.94
C ARG A 296 15.94 -26.66 10.03
N LYS A 297 15.46 -27.01 11.23
CA LYS A 297 14.71 -28.25 11.48
C LYS A 297 13.34 -28.28 10.80
N ARG A 298 12.62 -27.15 10.73
CA ARG A 298 11.25 -27.10 10.21
C ARG A 298 11.17 -26.73 8.72
N HIS A 299 12.10 -25.91 8.22
CA HIS A 299 12.06 -25.31 6.89
C HIS A 299 13.34 -25.52 6.07
N GLY A 300 14.30 -26.34 6.54
CA GLY A 300 15.61 -26.54 5.93
C GLY A 300 15.65 -26.66 4.40
N PRO A 301 14.79 -27.49 3.76
CA PRO A 301 14.75 -27.65 2.31
C PRO A 301 14.15 -26.49 1.52
N VAL A 302 13.57 -25.48 2.18
CA VAL A 302 13.06 -24.28 1.50
C VAL A 302 14.26 -23.53 0.92
N LYS A 303 14.20 -23.21 -0.37
CA LYS A 303 15.22 -22.39 -1.04
C LYS A 303 15.03 -20.93 -0.67
N LEU A 304 16.13 -20.27 -0.33
CA LEU A 304 16.27 -18.82 -0.18
C LEU A 304 16.98 -18.23 -1.40
N GLU A 305 16.36 -17.24 -2.03
CA GLU A 305 17.05 -16.27 -2.88
C GLU A 305 17.80 -15.29 -1.97
N ILE A 306 19.13 -15.23 -2.11
CA ILE A 306 19.99 -14.39 -1.27
C ILE A 306 20.85 -13.46 -2.13
N ILE A 307 21.14 -12.29 -1.56
CA ILE A 307 22.00 -11.24 -2.12
C ILE A 307 23.08 -10.86 -1.11
N ASP A 308 24.31 -10.65 -1.55
CA ASP A 308 25.33 -9.98 -0.74
C ASP A 308 25.17 -8.46 -0.85
N SER A 309 24.90 -7.80 0.27
CA SER A 309 24.73 -6.34 0.31
C SER A 309 25.98 -5.55 -0.09
N GLN A 310 27.17 -6.15 -0.03
CA GLN A 310 28.44 -5.51 -0.37
C GLN A 310 28.76 -5.64 -1.87
N SER A 311 28.78 -6.86 -2.42
CA SER A 311 29.12 -7.12 -3.84
C SER A 311 27.93 -7.05 -4.81
N LEU A 312 26.69 -7.12 -4.30
CA LEU A 312 25.44 -7.32 -5.05
C LEU A 312 25.34 -8.66 -5.81
N GLU A 313 26.19 -9.64 -5.50
CA GLU A 313 26.06 -11.01 -6.02
C GLU A 313 24.77 -11.67 -5.49
N GLN A 314 24.04 -12.38 -6.37
CA GLN A 314 22.82 -13.10 -6.03
C GLN A 314 22.96 -14.60 -6.29
N ARG A 315 22.38 -15.44 -5.42
CA ARG A 315 22.32 -16.90 -5.57
C ARG A 315 21.14 -17.52 -4.81
N GLU A 316 20.83 -18.78 -5.12
CA GLU A 316 19.94 -19.61 -4.29
C GLU A 316 20.75 -20.42 -3.26
N CYS A 317 20.23 -20.58 -2.05
CA CYS A 317 20.71 -21.57 -1.07
C CYS A 317 19.56 -22.09 -0.17
N PRO A 318 19.56 -23.35 0.30
CA PRO A 318 18.58 -23.82 1.28
C PRO A 318 18.65 -23.08 2.63
N VAL A 319 17.52 -22.97 3.33
CA VAL A 319 17.46 -22.47 4.73
C VAL A 319 18.44 -23.22 5.64
N GLU A 320 18.60 -24.54 5.45
CA GLU A 320 19.49 -25.33 6.31
C GLU A 320 20.98 -25.04 6.14
N GLU A 321 21.39 -24.62 4.93
CA GLU A 321 22.74 -24.19 4.58
C GLU A 321 22.95 -22.75 5.03
N PHE A 322 22.03 -21.84 4.68
CA PHE A 322 22.13 -20.42 5.04
C PHE A 322 22.23 -20.22 6.56
N LEU A 323 21.49 -20.99 7.34
CA LEU A 323 21.48 -20.90 8.80
C LEU A 323 22.55 -21.78 9.49
N GLU A 324 23.41 -22.48 8.74
CA GLU A 324 24.33 -23.46 9.32
C GLU A 324 25.34 -22.88 10.31
N ASP A 325 26.05 -21.85 9.90
CA ASP A 325 27.12 -21.22 10.67
C ASP A 325 26.62 -20.00 11.46
N TYR A 326 25.31 -19.85 11.70
CA TYR A 326 24.75 -18.69 12.40
C TYR A 326 25.38 -18.51 13.80
N GLY A 327 25.95 -17.34 14.07
CA GLY A 327 26.71 -17.04 15.29
C GLY A 327 28.15 -17.56 15.31
N HIS A 328 28.61 -18.27 14.27
CA HIS A 328 29.97 -18.78 14.13
C HIS A 328 30.79 -17.92 13.14
N TYR A 329 31.38 -16.84 13.66
CA TYR A 329 32.08 -15.84 12.84
C TYR A 329 33.52 -16.21 12.43
N ILE A 330 34.09 -17.29 12.97
CA ILE A 330 35.50 -17.68 12.70
C ILE A 330 35.61 -18.18 11.26
N GLY A 331 36.45 -17.51 10.46
CA GLY A 331 36.70 -17.87 9.06
C GLY A 331 35.80 -17.16 8.04
N ARG A 332 34.82 -16.37 8.48
CA ARG A 332 34.01 -15.53 7.58
C ARG A 332 34.79 -14.30 7.08
N SER A 333 34.47 -13.87 5.86
CA SER A 333 34.92 -12.59 5.32
C SER A 333 34.21 -11.43 6.02
N VAL A 334 34.95 -10.40 6.41
CA VAL A 334 34.37 -9.14 6.92
C VAL A 334 33.74 -8.27 5.83
N ASN A 335 34.00 -8.61 4.56
CA ASN A 335 33.52 -7.87 3.38
C ASN A 335 32.31 -8.56 2.72
N GLU A 336 31.73 -9.58 3.35
CA GLU A 336 30.50 -10.24 2.91
C GLU A 336 29.39 -9.96 3.92
N SER A 337 28.19 -9.62 3.44
CA SER A 337 26.99 -9.50 4.25
C SER A 337 25.79 -9.98 3.44
N TRP A 338 25.71 -11.31 3.33
CA TRP A 338 24.62 -12.04 2.69
C TRP A 338 23.30 -11.89 3.46
N GLN A 339 22.22 -11.66 2.74
CA GLN A 339 20.86 -11.60 3.26
C GLN A 339 19.87 -12.16 2.25
N VAL A 340 18.67 -12.48 2.70
CA VAL A 340 17.53 -12.81 1.84
C VAL A 340 17.11 -11.63 0.98
N ASN A 341 16.76 -11.89 -0.28
CA ASN A 341 16.13 -10.90 -1.15
C ASN A 341 14.73 -10.55 -0.62
N LEU A 342 14.47 -9.25 -0.45
CA LEU A 342 13.37 -8.77 0.40
C LEU A 342 11.98 -9.03 -0.21
N ASP A 343 11.90 -9.13 -1.52
CA ASP A 343 10.65 -9.32 -2.27
C ASP A 343 10.20 -10.80 -2.34
N SER A 344 10.96 -11.73 -1.75
CA SER A 344 10.84 -13.17 -2.06
C SER A 344 10.22 -14.04 -0.93
N TYR A 345 10.05 -13.53 0.30
CA TYR A 345 9.65 -14.35 1.47
C TYR A 345 8.60 -13.72 2.39
N GLU A 346 7.34 -13.77 1.96
CA GLU A 346 6.18 -13.47 2.80
C GLU A 346 5.99 -14.50 3.94
N LEU A 347 5.75 -13.98 5.14
CA LEU A 347 5.25 -14.70 6.31
C LEU A 347 3.72 -14.62 6.30
N ASN A 348 3.05 -15.47 5.51
CA ASN A 348 1.58 -15.50 5.44
C ASN A 348 1.00 -16.90 5.81
N GLU A 349 -0.33 -17.02 5.91
CA GLU A 349 -1.01 -18.27 6.29
C GLU A 349 -0.90 -19.39 5.24
N ASP A 350 -0.67 -19.04 3.96
CA ASP A 350 -0.61 -19.95 2.82
C ASP A 350 0.83 -20.39 2.46
N PHE A 351 1.85 -19.82 3.11
CA PHE A 351 3.27 -20.05 2.82
C PHE A 351 3.95 -21.01 3.81
N ALA A 352 5.23 -21.30 3.56
CA ALA A 352 6.04 -22.26 4.31
C ALA A 352 6.16 -22.01 5.82
N PHE A 353 5.80 -20.82 6.33
CA PHE A 353 6.03 -20.35 7.70
C PHE A 353 4.74 -20.06 8.51
N SER A 354 3.58 -20.59 8.11
CA SER A 354 2.27 -20.22 8.68
C SER A 354 2.13 -20.35 10.22
N SER A 355 2.81 -21.30 10.87
CA SER A 355 2.88 -21.39 12.34
C SER A 355 3.52 -20.16 12.99
N HIS A 356 4.59 -19.65 12.38
CA HIS A 356 5.35 -18.49 12.85
C HIS A 356 4.57 -17.19 12.59
N PHE A 357 3.72 -17.12 11.57
CA PHE A 357 2.84 -15.97 11.32
C PHE A 357 1.88 -15.71 12.48
N ALA A 358 1.18 -16.76 12.95
CA ALA A 358 0.24 -16.64 14.07
C ALA A 358 0.96 -16.25 15.37
N ASP A 359 2.13 -16.84 15.63
CA ASP A 359 2.95 -16.56 16.81
C ASP A 359 3.51 -15.13 16.81
N PHE A 360 4.03 -14.66 15.66
CA PHE A 360 4.45 -13.28 15.43
C PHE A 360 3.32 -12.29 15.71
N CYS A 361 2.13 -12.54 15.15
CA CYS A 361 0.96 -11.68 15.38
C CYS A 361 0.50 -11.69 16.86
N SER A 362 0.85 -12.69 17.67
CA SER A 362 0.62 -12.67 19.13
C SER A 362 1.67 -11.83 19.89
N ALA A 363 2.89 -11.75 19.35
CA ALA A 363 4.01 -11.02 19.94
C ALA A 363 3.98 -9.51 19.71
N LEU A 364 3.31 -9.03 18.65
CA LEU A 364 3.15 -7.61 18.37
C LEU A 364 2.61 -6.80 19.57
N PRO A 365 3.16 -5.61 19.85
CA PRO A 365 2.53 -4.65 20.75
C PRO A 365 1.32 -4.00 20.07
N LEU A 366 0.46 -3.32 20.83
CA LEU A 366 -0.71 -2.60 20.30
C LEU A 366 -1.52 -3.40 19.24
N PRO A 367 -1.99 -4.63 19.55
CA PRO A 367 -2.55 -5.55 18.56
C PRO A 367 -3.81 -5.04 17.85
N MET A 368 -4.44 -3.97 18.37
CA MET A 368 -5.53 -3.27 17.69
C MET A 368 -5.10 -2.50 16.45
N ILE A 369 -3.84 -2.02 16.42
CA ILE A 369 -3.28 -1.14 15.38
C ILE A 369 -2.25 -1.86 14.53
N LEU A 370 -1.40 -2.71 15.13
CA LEU A 370 -0.28 -3.33 14.41
C LEU A 370 -0.62 -4.68 13.79
N CYS A 371 -1.49 -5.50 14.38
CA CYS A 371 -1.82 -6.81 13.80
C CYS A 371 -2.59 -6.66 12.47
N PRO A 372 -2.44 -7.58 11.51
CA PRO A 372 -3.24 -7.60 10.27
C PRO A 372 -4.75 -7.69 10.53
N ASP A 373 -5.16 -8.43 11.55
CA ASP A 373 -6.54 -8.59 12.04
C ASP A 373 -6.90 -7.62 13.19
N GLY A 374 -6.07 -6.58 13.39
CA GLY A 374 -6.34 -5.44 14.27
C GLY A 374 -7.29 -4.45 13.60
N PRO A 375 -8.44 -4.10 14.20
CA PRO A 375 -9.48 -3.32 13.53
C PRO A 375 -9.19 -1.81 13.38
N LEU A 376 -8.00 -1.36 13.81
CA LEU A 376 -7.49 0.00 13.54
C LEU A 376 -6.39 -0.01 12.45
N ASN A 377 -5.97 -1.19 12.00
CA ASN A 377 -5.10 -1.35 10.84
C ASN A 377 -5.96 -1.35 9.57
N LEU A 378 -5.97 -0.24 8.83
CA LEU A 378 -6.81 -0.07 7.65
C LEU A 378 -6.54 -1.13 6.57
N ILE A 379 -5.32 -1.68 6.50
CA ILE A 379 -4.94 -2.77 5.60
C ILE A 379 -5.81 -4.01 5.85
N GLY A 380 -6.07 -4.34 7.12
CA GLY A 380 -6.90 -5.48 7.54
C GLY A 380 -8.35 -5.43 7.09
N HIS A 381 -8.83 -4.30 6.56
CA HIS A 381 -10.17 -4.17 5.98
C HIS A 381 -10.23 -4.55 4.49
N PHE A 382 -9.09 -4.84 3.85
CA PHE A 382 -9.06 -5.25 2.45
C PHE A 382 -9.77 -6.61 2.28
N PRO A 383 -10.59 -6.82 1.22
CA PRO A 383 -11.36 -8.05 1.06
C PRO A 383 -10.48 -9.25 0.73
N SER A 384 -10.76 -10.40 1.34
CA SER A 384 -10.00 -11.64 1.14
C SER A 384 -10.29 -12.34 -0.19
N ASP A 385 -11.37 -11.96 -0.90
CA ASP A 385 -11.71 -12.46 -2.24
C ASP A 385 -11.03 -11.67 -3.39
N LEU A 386 -10.15 -10.73 -3.03
CA LEU A 386 -9.36 -9.90 -3.94
C LEU A 386 -7.87 -10.12 -3.68
N VAL A 387 -7.04 -9.85 -4.70
CA VAL A 387 -5.57 -9.83 -4.52
C VAL A 387 -5.24 -8.67 -3.55
N PRO A 388 -4.72 -8.95 -2.35
CA PRO A 388 -4.34 -7.90 -1.42
C PRO A 388 -3.19 -7.07 -2.00
N PRO A 389 -3.02 -5.82 -1.54
CA PRO A 389 -1.73 -5.16 -1.72
C PRO A 389 -0.64 -5.92 -0.94
N ASP A 390 0.58 -5.85 -1.44
CA ASP A 390 1.75 -6.40 -0.79
C ASP A 390 2.12 -5.57 0.46
N PHE A 391 1.55 -5.99 1.59
CA PHE A 391 1.79 -5.47 2.94
C PHE A 391 1.84 -6.61 3.97
N GLY A 392 2.16 -7.83 3.51
CA GLY A 392 2.37 -8.97 4.39
C GLY A 392 3.59 -8.75 5.29
N PRO A 393 3.72 -9.48 6.41
CA PRO A 393 5.00 -9.50 7.10
C PRO A 393 6.06 -10.18 6.23
N LEU A 394 7.23 -9.58 6.10
CA LEU A 394 8.36 -10.10 5.34
C LEU A 394 9.40 -10.69 6.30
N MET A 395 9.80 -11.94 6.07
CA MET A 395 10.83 -12.64 6.85
C MET A 395 12.21 -12.33 6.29
N GLN A 396 13.14 -11.89 7.15
CA GLN A 396 14.49 -11.49 6.76
C GLN A 396 15.53 -12.30 7.54
N PHE A 397 16.19 -13.22 6.84
CA PHE A 397 17.42 -13.86 7.33
C PHE A 397 18.63 -13.08 6.81
N ALA A 398 19.49 -12.59 7.69
CA ALA A 398 20.69 -11.84 7.31
C ALA A 398 21.93 -12.19 8.15
N LYS A 399 23.08 -12.20 7.50
CA LYS A 399 24.40 -12.30 8.14
C LYS A 399 24.83 -10.95 8.73
N ALA A 400 25.72 -11.02 9.71
CA ALA A 400 26.40 -9.83 10.23
C ALA A 400 27.10 -9.03 9.12
N SER A 401 26.99 -7.72 9.21
CA SER A 401 27.73 -6.71 8.44
C SER A 401 28.67 -5.93 9.38
N ASN A 402 29.22 -4.82 8.90
CA ASN A 402 30.11 -3.94 9.65
C ASN A 402 29.83 -2.46 9.36
N GLU A 403 30.25 -1.59 10.27
CA GLU A 403 30.14 -0.12 10.16
C GLU A 403 31.45 0.57 9.68
N LEU A 404 32.37 -0.18 9.06
CA LEU A 404 33.65 0.38 8.60
C LEU A 404 33.42 1.36 7.44
N PRO A 405 34.29 2.38 7.27
CA PRO A 405 34.15 3.33 6.18
C PRO A 405 34.12 2.64 4.81
N GLY A 406 33.13 2.96 3.97
CA GLY A 406 32.90 2.33 2.67
C GLY A 406 32.00 1.08 2.64
N THR A 407 31.55 0.58 3.80
CA THR A 407 30.53 -0.48 3.89
C THR A 407 29.20 -0.08 3.24
N GLN A 408 28.46 -1.05 2.70
CA GLN A 408 27.09 -0.88 2.22
C GLN A 408 26.01 -1.17 3.29
N GLY A 409 26.42 -1.44 4.54
CA GLY A 409 25.51 -1.86 5.61
C GLY A 409 24.97 -3.28 5.39
N THR A 410 23.75 -3.54 5.85
CA THR A 410 22.96 -4.73 5.47
C THR A 410 21.81 -4.29 4.57
N MET A 411 21.07 -3.26 4.99
CA MET A 411 20.10 -2.58 4.15
C MET A 411 20.53 -1.12 3.96
N ARG A 412 20.50 -0.72 2.69
CA ARG A 412 20.77 0.65 2.24
C ARG A 412 19.72 1.64 2.72
N LEU A 413 20.02 2.94 2.61
CA LEU A 413 19.11 4.00 3.05
C LEU A 413 17.82 3.96 2.23
N SER A 414 16.72 3.66 2.91
CA SER A 414 15.39 3.46 2.36
C SER A 414 14.36 4.29 3.13
N TRP A 415 13.13 4.31 2.62
CA TRP A 415 11.95 4.85 3.30
C TRP A 415 10.92 3.73 3.61
N LEU A 416 11.24 2.44 3.41
CA LEU A 416 10.39 1.24 3.67
C LEU A 416 11.18 0.12 4.43
N GLY A 417 11.02 -0.02 5.76
CA GLY A 417 11.70 -1.06 6.59
C GLY A 417 12.28 -0.54 7.93
N SER A 418 13.11 -1.34 8.65
CA SER A 418 13.74 -1.01 9.97
C SER A 418 14.85 -2.04 10.38
N ASP A 419 15.99 -1.81 11.08
CA ASP A 419 16.58 -0.65 11.81
C ASP A 419 18.14 -0.63 11.92
N THR A 420 18.82 0.47 11.55
CA THR A 420 19.96 1.10 12.26
C THR A 420 20.19 2.52 11.69
N ASP A 421 19.99 3.58 12.49
CA ASP A 421 19.84 4.99 12.06
C ASP A 421 18.48 5.28 11.40
N ILE A 422 17.58 5.94 12.15
CA ILE A 422 16.29 6.46 11.68
C ILE A 422 16.37 7.99 11.62
N PHE A 423 16.05 8.60 10.49
CA PHE A 423 16.03 10.05 10.29
C PHE A 423 14.61 10.60 10.39
N ARG A 424 14.48 11.76 11.03
CA ARG A 424 13.24 12.53 11.08
C ARG A 424 12.68 12.80 9.68
N ARG A 425 11.36 12.65 9.51
CA ARG A 425 10.66 13.01 8.27
C ARG A 425 10.87 14.49 7.89
N GLU A 426 11.03 15.38 8.87
CA GLU A 426 11.29 16.82 8.69
C GLU A 426 12.64 17.07 8.00
N ASP A 427 13.65 16.23 8.27
CA ASP A 427 14.99 16.35 7.70
C ASP A 427 15.10 15.69 6.31
N SER A 428 14.04 15.05 5.80
CA SER A 428 14.05 14.32 4.52
C SER A 428 14.45 15.17 3.31
N ALA A 429 14.15 16.48 3.31
CA ALA A 429 14.58 17.39 2.26
C ALA A 429 16.10 17.67 2.29
N LYS A 430 16.65 17.88 3.50
CA LYS A 430 18.09 18.07 3.71
C LYS A 430 18.87 16.79 3.38
N LEU A 431 18.33 15.64 3.77
CA LEU A 431 18.91 14.32 3.50
C LEU A 431 19.02 14.06 1.99
N ARG A 432 17.95 14.32 1.21
CA ARG A 432 18.02 14.27 -0.26
C ARG A 432 19.08 15.23 -0.83
N ALA A 433 19.14 16.46 -0.35
CA ALA A 433 20.13 17.43 -0.82
C ALA A 433 21.58 17.00 -0.53
N PHE A 434 21.84 16.37 0.63
CA PHE A 434 23.14 15.80 0.97
C PHE A 434 23.53 14.63 0.06
N LEU A 435 22.60 13.72 -0.23
CA LEU A 435 22.83 12.59 -1.14
C LEU A 435 23.19 13.07 -2.55
N LEU A 436 22.43 14.02 -3.11
CA LEU A 436 22.72 14.65 -4.41
C LEU A 436 24.08 15.37 -4.41
N HIS A 437 24.51 15.93 -3.28
CA HIS A 437 25.83 16.54 -3.15
C HIS A 437 26.96 15.50 -3.14
N ILE A 438 26.74 14.31 -2.57
CA ILE A 438 27.69 13.19 -2.63
C ILE A 438 27.82 12.66 -4.06
N GLU A 439 26.69 12.44 -4.74
CA GLU A 439 26.62 11.99 -6.14
C GLU A 439 27.43 12.92 -7.07
N ALA A 440 27.13 14.22 -7.02
CA ALA A 440 27.83 15.23 -7.81
C ALA A 440 29.34 15.35 -7.48
N ALA A 441 29.75 15.00 -6.26
CA ALA A 441 31.15 15.05 -5.83
C ALA A 441 31.93 13.74 -6.09
N SER A 442 31.24 12.61 -6.31
CA SER A 442 31.86 11.30 -6.53
C SER A 442 32.54 11.21 -7.90
N GLY A 443 31.89 11.74 -8.93
CA GLY A 443 32.34 11.62 -10.33
C GLY A 443 32.18 10.21 -10.93
N ASP A 444 31.72 9.23 -10.14
CA ASP A 444 31.37 7.89 -10.61
C ASP A 444 29.99 7.92 -11.31
N PRO A 445 29.90 7.62 -12.62
CA PRO A 445 28.62 7.57 -13.33
C PRO A 445 27.71 6.40 -12.92
N ASN A 446 28.23 5.43 -12.16
CA ASN A 446 27.46 4.31 -11.61
C ASN A 446 26.94 4.60 -10.19
N LEU A 447 27.55 5.54 -9.46
CA LEU A 447 26.98 6.07 -8.21
C LEU A 447 25.84 7.03 -8.56
N LYS A 448 24.75 6.47 -9.07
CA LYS A 448 23.45 7.13 -8.98
C LYS A 448 23.07 7.22 -7.50
N VAL A 449 22.20 8.16 -7.14
CA VAL A 449 21.34 8.02 -5.96
C VAL A 449 19.99 7.53 -6.47
N PRO A 450 19.74 6.21 -6.60
CA PRO A 450 18.39 5.74 -6.84
C PRO A 450 17.62 5.99 -5.55
N GLU A 451 16.39 6.47 -5.65
CA GLU A 451 15.50 6.53 -4.49
C GLU A 451 14.94 5.14 -4.09
N GLU A 452 15.68 4.08 -4.46
CA GLU A 452 15.37 2.63 -4.40
C GLU A 452 16.60 1.86 -3.84
N ASP A 453 17.76 1.81 -4.53
CA ASP A 453 19.01 1.19 -4.01
C ASP A 453 19.96 2.16 -3.26
N GLY A 454 19.41 2.98 -2.35
CA GLY A 454 20.07 4.19 -1.80
C GLY A 454 21.48 4.03 -1.19
N LEU A 455 22.19 5.13 -0.97
CA LEU A 455 23.53 5.08 -0.35
C LEU A 455 23.44 4.77 1.16
N TYR A 456 24.15 3.75 1.64
CA TYR A 456 24.35 3.56 3.08
C TYR A 456 25.24 4.67 3.65
N LEU A 457 24.72 5.40 4.64
CA LEU A 457 25.45 6.48 5.32
C LEU A 457 26.33 5.89 6.41
N ASP A 458 27.57 5.56 6.04
CA ASP A 458 28.62 5.17 6.98
C ASP A 458 28.92 6.27 8.02
N LYS A 459 29.77 5.96 9.01
CA LYS A 459 30.12 6.93 10.06
C LYS A 459 30.67 8.26 9.50
N LYS A 460 31.50 8.23 8.46
CA LYS A 460 32.12 9.42 7.86
C LYS A 460 31.08 10.27 7.15
N LEU A 461 30.11 9.65 6.48
CA LEU A 461 28.99 10.33 5.83
C LEU A 461 28.01 10.91 6.86
N ARG A 462 27.71 10.22 7.96
CA ARG A 462 26.90 10.78 9.07
C ARG A 462 27.61 11.95 9.77
N ASP A 463 28.91 11.83 10.05
CA ASP A 463 29.73 12.92 10.61
C ASP A 463 29.73 14.16 9.69
N ARG A 464 29.64 13.98 8.37
CA ARG A 464 29.50 15.07 7.38
C ARG A 464 28.08 15.65 7.35
N LEU A 465 27.06 14.80 7.28
CA LEU A 465 25.64 15.18 7.30
C LEU A 465 25.31 16.09 8.50
N TRP A 466 25.83 15.76 9.68
CA TRP A 466 25.70 16.61 10.87
C TRP A 466 26.41 17.97 10.72
N LYS A 467 27.65 17.98 10.20
CA LYS A 467 28.46 19.21 10.06
C LYS A 467 27.90 20.16 8.99
N GLU A 468 27.48 19.60 7.86
CA GLU A 468 27.06 20.34 6.65
C GLU A 468 25.56 20.71 6.70
N TYR A 469 24.68 19.81 7.17
CA TYR A 469 23.21 19.98 7.10
C TYR A 469 22.50 20.02 8.46
N ARG A 470 23.21 19.80 9.59
CA ARG A 470 22.63 19.71 10.94
C ARG A 470 21.49 18.68 11.04
N VAL A 471 21.69 17.54 10.39
CA VAL A 471 20.81 16.36 10.47
C VAL A 471 21.52 15.27 11.25
N GLU A 472 20.77 14.62 12.14
CA GLU A 472 21.22 13.52 12.98
C GLU A 472 20.11 12.46 13.04
N SER A 473 20.49 11.19 13.18
CA SER A 473 19.58 10.05 13.29
C SER A 473 19.22 9.75 14.75
N TYR A 474 18.02 9.21 14.96
CA TYR A 474 17.78 8.32 16.11
C TYR A 474 18.59 7.05 15.87
N ARG A 475 19.74 6.93 16.52
CA ARG A 475 20.59 5.76 16.40
C ARG A 475 20.19 4.72 17.43
N VAL A 476 19.78 3.55 16.94
CA VAL A 476 19.18 2.48 17.75
C VAL A 476 19.99 1.20 17.58
N HIS A 477 20.37 0.60 18.70
CA HIS A 477 20.92 -0.75 18.74
C HIS A 477 19.81 -1.70 19.21
N GLN A 478 19.11 -2.30 18.24
CA GLN A 478 18.02 -3.22 18.50
C GLN A 478 18.56 -4.49 19.17
N LYS A 479 17.85 -4.96 20.20
CA LYS A 479 18.11 -6.25 20.87
C LYS A 479 17.05 -7.27 20.48
N GLN A 480 17.37 -8.55 20.67
CA GLN A 480 16.41 -9.64 20.50
C GLN A 480 15.13 -9.37 21.31
N GLY A 481 13.98 -9.42 20.63
CA GLY A 481 12.67 -9.20 21.26
C GLY A 481 12.26 -7.73 21.42
N GLU A 482 13.04 -6.77 20.93
CA GLU A 482 12.60 -5.38 20.75
C GLU A 482 11.87 -5.22 19.40
N VAL A 483 10.74 -4.51 19.39
CA VAL A 483 10.00 -4.10 18.18
C VAL A 483 10.17 -2.60 18.00
N ILE A 484 10.53 -2.16 16.80
CA ILE A 484 10.66 -0.73 16.50
C ILE A 484 9.58 -0.35 15.48
N ILE A 485 8.86 0.73 15.79
CA ILE A 485 7.72 1.21 15.01
C ILE A 485 8.14 2.52 14.36
N ILE A 486 8.31 2.50 13.03
CA ILE A 486 8.82 3.63 12.25
C ILE A 486 7.67 4.38 11.55
N PRO A 487 7.46 5.67 11.84
CA PRO A 487 6.44 6.48 11.16
C PRO A 487 6.73 6.65 9.66
N ALA A 488 5.66 6.68 8.86
CA ALA A 488 5.76 6.97 7.42
C ALA A 488 6.53 8.28 7.14
N ASP A 489 7.18 8.34 5.97
CA ASP A 489 8.10 9.41 5.53
C ASP A 489 9.42 9.57 6.33
N CYS A 490 9.65 8.82 7.42
CA CYS A 490 10.98 8.71 8.01
C CYS A 490 11.90 7.89 7.08
N ALA A 491 13.11 8.37 6.83
CA ALA A 491 14.15 7.59 6.15
C ALA A 491 14.91 6.79 7.20
N TYR A 492 15.45 5.63 6.86
CA TYR A 492 16.28 4.83 7.76
C TYR A 492 17.17 3.89 6.93
N GLN A 493 18.20 3.32 7.53
CA GLN A 493 19.07 2.30 6.93
C GLN A 493 19.25 1.13 7.93
N ILE A 494 20.02 0.08 7.62
CA ILE A 494 20.26 -1.05 8.54
C ILE A 494 21.71 -1.53 8.46
N CYS A 495 22.32 -1.84 9.60
CA CYS A 495 23.55 -2.61 9.70
C CYS A 495 23.44 -3.64 10.82
N ASN A 496 23.18 -4.90 10.45
CA ASN A 496 23.13 -5.99 11.42
C ASN A 496 24.54 -6.26 11.96
N LEU A 497 24.78 -6.02 13.25
CA LEU A 497 26.10 -6.22 13.88
C LEU A 497 26.36 -7.68 14.31
N SER A 498 25.35 -8.54 14.13
CA SER A 498 25.36 -9.98 14.37
C SER A 498 24.48 -10.63 13.31
N ASP A 499 24.50 -11.96 13.21
CA ASP A 499 23.51 -12.67 12.40
C ASP A 499 22.10 -12.47 12.99
N CYS A 500 21.14 -12.12 12.13
CA CYS A 500 19.80 -11.70 12.53
C CYS A 500 18.71 -12.51 11.79
N ILE A 501 17.57 -12.62 12.47
CA ILE A 501 16.30 -13.10 11.94
C ILE A 501 15.26 -12.04 12.32
N ASN A 502 14.80 -11.27 11.34
CA ASN A 502 13.91 -10.13 11.54
C ASN A 502 12.57 -10.39 10.82
N VAL A 503 11.50 -9.79 11.31
CA VAL A 503 10.21 -9.71 10.60
C VAL A 503 9.80 -8.25 10.53
N GLN A 504 9.65 -7.73 9.31
CA GLN A 504 9.10 -6.40 9.06
C GLN A 504 7.66 -6.53 8.60
N MET A 505 6.81 -5.54 8.88
CA MET A 505 5.41 -5.55 8.43
C MET A 505 4.86 -4.12 8.36
N ASP A 506 4.13 -3.82 7.30
CA ASP A 506 3.46 -2.54 7.13
C ASP A 506 2.07 -2.51 7.82
N PHE A 507 1.69 -1.32 8.27
CA PHE A 507 0.35 -1.06 8.80
C PHE A 507 -0.07 0.38 8.45
N ILE A 508 -1.38 0.60 8.28
CA ILE A 508 -1.93 1.94 8.06
C ILE A 508 -2.91 2.25 9.18
N SER A 509 -2.58 3.24 10.02
CA SER A 509 -3.54 3.82 10.96
C SER A 509 -4.18 5.08 10.37
N VAL A 510 -5.32 5.49 10.92
CA VAL A 510 -5.99 6.75 10.56
C VAL A 510 -5.12 8.01 10.79
N HIS A 511 -4.08 7.90 11.62
CA HIS A 511 -3.13 8.99 11.90
C HIS A 511 -1.98 9.06 10.89
N SER A 512 -1.76 8.01 10.09
CA SER A 512 -0.74 7.98 9.03
C SER A 512 -1.24 8.55 7.68
N LEU A 513 -2.56 8.75 7.52
CA LEU A 513 -3.20 8.97 6.21
C LEU A 513 -2.59 10.13 5.41
N GLN A 514 -2.30 11.25 6.06
CA GLN A 514 -1.76 12.44 5.41
C GLN A 514 -0.35 12.20 4.84
N GLN A 515 0.44 11.36 5.51
CA GLN A 515 1.79 11.01 5.07
C GLN A 515 1.72 9.93 3.98
N CYS A 516 0.86 8.92 4.13
CA CYS A 516 0.63 7.89 3.13
C CYS A 516 0.18 8.50 1.77
N GLU A 517 -0.72 9.49 1.77
CA GLU A 517 -1.14 10.20 0.56
C GLU A 517 0.02 10.96 -0.09
N LYS A 518 0.69 11.86 0.67
CA LYS A 518 1.86 12.63 0.20
C LYS A 518 3.00 11.75 -0.33
N ARG A 519 3.14 10.54 0.22
CA ARG A 519 4.11 9.55 -0.23
C ARG A 519 3.68 8.90 -1.55
N GLY A 520 2.40 8.52 -1.67
CA GLY A 520 1.84 7.96 -2.89
C GLY A 520 2.07 8.85 -4.10
N ASP A 521 1.84 10.16 -3.96
CA ASP A 521 2.07 11.14 -5.04
C ASP A 521 3.54 11.22 -5.49
N LYS A 522 4.51 10.98 -4.59
CA LYS A 522 5.95 10.99 -4.92
C LYS A 522 6.36 9.71 -5.65
N VAL A 523 5.85 8.55 -5.23
CA VAL A 523 6.19 7.24 -5.82
C VAL A 523 5.48 7.02 -7.17
N ARG A 524 4.33 7.67 -7.40
CA ARG A 524 3.47 7.56 -8.58
C ARG A 524 4.14 7.65 -9.96
N TYR A 525 5.32 8.26 -10.08
CA TYR A 525 6.03 8.42 -11.36
C TYR A 525 7.23 7.48 -11.54
N ARG A 526 7.47 6.57 -10.60
CA ARG A 526 8.51 5.53 -10.72
C ARG A 526 7.89 4.28 -11.35
N LYS A 527 8.63 3.62 -12.25
CA LYS A 527 8.11 2.49 -13.03
C LYS A 527 8.30 1.13 -12.35
N ASP A 528 9.28 1.03 -11.45
CA ASP A 528 9.91 -0.25 -11.12
C ASP A 528 9.63 -0.75 -9.70
N THR A 529 9.04 0.07 -8.81
CA THR A 529 8.57 -0.40 -7.50
C THR A 529 7.26 -1.18 -7.61
N ALA A 530 7.26 -2.43 -7.14
CA ALA A 530 6.07 -3.29 -7.00
C ALA A 530 4.98 -2.74 -6.05
N ALA A 531 5.25 -1.61 -5.37
CA ALA A 531 4.34 -0.81 -4.56
C ALA A 531 3.16 -0.22 -5.37
N ASN A 532 2.30 -1.10 -5.87
CA ASN A 532 1.01 -0.78 -6.44
C ASN A 532 0.18 -0.06 -5.37
N LEU A 533 0.07 1.26 -5.48
CA LEU A 533 -0.56 2.14 -4.49
C LEU A 533 -2.07 1.89 -4.36
N HIS A 534 -2.42 0.84 -3.61
CA HIS A 534 -3.79 0.47 -3.27
C HIS A 534 -4.38 1.38 -2.17
N PHE A 535 -3.69 2.45 -1.76
CA PHE A 535 -4.09 3.36 -0.68
C PHE A 535 -5.57 3.75 -0.71
N HIS A 536 -6.05 4.31 -1.82
CA HIS A 536 -7.46 4.70 -1.95
C HIS A 536 -8.44 3.52 -1.92
N TRP A 537 -8.03 2.35 -2.42
CA TRP A 537 -8.82 1.11 -2.31
C TRP A 537 -8.89 0.61 -0.86
N ILE A 538 -7.78 0.66 -0.12
CA ILE A 538 -7.75 0.37 1.33
C ILE A 538 -8.71 1.28 2.08
N LEU A 539 -8.67 2.60 1.82
CA LEU A 539 -9.60 3.54 2.45
C LEU A 539 -11.06 3.21 2.11
N TRP A 540 -11.34 2.84 0.86
CA TRP A 540 -12.68 2.48 0.42
C TRP A 540 -13.21 1.21 1.08
N TYR A 541 -12.38 0.17 1.18
CA TYR A 541 -12.78 -1.08 1.85
C TYR A 541 -12.86 -0.92 3.37
N ALA A 542 -12.01 -0.11 3.99
CA ALA A 542 -12.15 0.30 5.38
C ALA A 542 -13.48 1.04 5.62
N TRP A 543 -13.87 2.00 4.77
CA TRP A 543 -15.18 2.65 4.83
C TRP A 543 -16.34 1.64 4.72
N LEU A 544 -16.30 0.73 3.74
CA LEU A 544 -17.33 -0.30 3.56
C LEU A 544 -17.41 -1.28 4.73
N SER A 545 -16.27 -1.59 5.35
CA SER A 545 -16.14 -2.47 6.52
C SER A 545 -16.72 -1.79 7.77
N CYS A 546 -16.39 -0.51 8.01
CA CYS A 546 -17.04 0.33 9.03
C CYS A 546 -18.57 0.40 8.84
N GLU A 547 -19.04 0.61 7.61
CA GLU A 547 -20.46 0.58 7.25
C GLU A 547 -21.12 -0.80 7.47
N ALA A 548 -20.37 -1.90 7.32
CA ALA A 548 -20.87 -3.24 7.65
C ALA A 548 -20.99 -3.42 9.17
N GLU A 549 -19.99 -2.97 9.91
CA GLU A 549 -19.94 -3.07 11.38
C GLU A 549 -21.03 -2.24 12.06
N GLU A 550 -21.25 -0.98 11.66
CA GLU A 550 -22.37 -0.19 12.20
C GLU A 550 -23.73 -0.88 12.02
N ARG A 551 -23.94 -1.56 10.88
CA ARG A 551 -25.18 -2.29 10.61
C ARG A 551 -25.29 -3.55 11.46
N ARG A 552 -24.17 -4.26 11.72
CA ARG A 552 -24.16 -5.38 12.68
C ARG A 552 -24.57 -4.90 14.06
N GLN A 553 -23.95 -3.82 14.55
CA GLN A 553 -24.23 -3.24 15.88
C GLN A 553 -25.69 -2.79 16.04
N LYS A 554 -26.27 -2.14 15.01
CA LYS A 554 -27.68 -1.72 14.99
C LYS A 554 -28.67 -2.91 14.89
N ASN A 555 -28.23 -4.05 14.38
CA ASN A 555 -29.07 -5.25 14.20
C ASN A 555 -28.94 -6.27 15.34
N VAL A 556 -28.21 -5.98 16.42
CA VAL A 556 -28.18 -6.84 17.61
C VAL A 556 -29.54 -6.75 18.34
N PRO A 557 -30.32 -7.84 18.43
CA PRO A 557 -31.59 -7.82 19.15
C PRO A 557 -31.30 -7.79 20.66
N GLY A 558 -31.41 -6.61 21.27
CA GLY A 558 -31.17 -6.46 22.72
C GLY A 558 -31.15 -5.02 23.26
N ILE A 559 -30.99 -4.01 22.41
CA ILE A 559 -31.02 -2.59 22.84
C ILE A 559 -32.17 -1.86 22.13
N GLN A 560 -33.40 -2.23 22.48
CA GLN A 560 -34.49 -1.26 22.46
C GLN A 560 -34.42 -0.48 23.77
N SER A 561 -34.41 0.84 23.67
CA SER A 561 -34.43 1.77 24.81
C SER A 561 -35.64 1.50 25.70
N GLY A 562 -35.38 1.15 26.97
CA GLY A 562 -36.33 1.30 28.07
C GLY A 562 -36.33 2.73 28.61
#